data_AF-S6V9Y6-F1
#
_entry.id   AF-S6V9Y6-F1
#
_cell.length_a   1.000
_cell.length_b   1.000
_cell.length_c   1.000
_cell.angle_alpha   90.00
_cell.angle_beta   90.00
_cell.angle_gamma   90.00
#
_symmetry.space_group_name_H-M   'P 1'
#
loop_
_entity.id
_entity.type
_entity.pdbx_description
1 polymer ?
#
loop_
_entity_poly.entity_id
_entity_poly.type
_entity_poly.pdbx_seq_one_letter_code
_entity_poly.pdbx_strand_id
1 'polypeptide(L)'
;MTQAFVVVDTAEQAVERLAELHERATSALSQALKRYLKDRVEPTAEERAQFSYPQLRVTQPKAFKKYLLEQLVPLMSDFTVTVEVGMSEQSIPYPYVVEQGD
;
A
#
# COMPACT_ATOMS: atom_id res chain seq x y z
N MET A 1 3.74 -12.84 -8.46
CA MET A 1 3.34 -13.17 -7.07
C MET A 1 3.07 -11.87 -6.33
N THR A 2 1.84 -11.65 -5.87
CA THR A 2 1.48 -10.55 -4.96
C THR A 2 2.22 -10.73 -3.64
N GLN A 3 2.99 -9.74 -3.20
CA GLN A 3 3.57 -9.78 -1.86
C GLN A 3 2.45 -9.78 -0.82
N ALA A 4 2.51 -10.72 0.13
CA ALA A 4 1.55 -10.80 1.21
C ALA A 4 1.64 -9.54 2.09
N PHE A 5 0.48 -9.03 2.53
CA PHE A 5 0.44 -7.98 3.55
C PHE A 5 1.08 -8.50 4.84
N VAL A 6 1.91 -7.68 5.45
CA VAL A 6 2.56 -7.97 6.74
C VAL A 6 1.92 -7.06 7.78
N VAL A 7 1.56 -7.63 8.93
CA VAL A 7 1.16 -6.86 10.10
C VAL A 7 2.43 -6.32 10.74
N VAL A 8 2.47 -5.01 10.98
CA VAL A 8 3.57 -4.30 11.63
C VAL A 8 3.10 -3.74 12.96
N ASP A 9 4.01 -3.60 13.91
CA ASP A 9 3.68 -3.21 15.29
C ASP A 9 3.77 -1.69 15.51
N THR A 10 4.44 -0.95 14.60
CA THR A 10 4.62 0.50 14.72
C THR A 10 4.34 1.26 13.42
N ALA A 11 4.01 2.55 13.55
CA ALA A 11 3.83 3.45 12.40
C ALA A 11 5.13 3.62 11.59
N GLU A 12 6.29 3.66 12.26
CA GLU A 12 7.59 3.75 11.61
C GLU A 12 7.85 2.52 10.73
N GLN A 13 7.60 1.31 11.26
CA GLN A 13 7.71 0.09 10.46
C GLN A 13 6.77 0.08 9.26
N ALA A 14 5.55 0.60 9.41
CA ALA A 14 4.61 0.73 8.31
C ALA A 14 5.17 1.64 7.20
N VAL A 15 5.68 2.82 7.57
CA VAL A 15 6.23 3.80 6.63
C VAL A 15 7.49 3.28 5.96
N GLU A 16 8.42 2.71 6.73
CA GLU A 16 9.65 2.10 6.20
C GLU A 16 9.31 1.02 5.19
N ARG A 17 8.34 0.15 5.53
CA ARG A 17 7.91 -0.92 4.63
C ARG A 17 7.27 -0.38 3.35
N LEU A 18 6.46 0.68 3.44
CA LEU A 18 5.89 1.35 2.26
C LEU A 18 7.01 1.93 1.36
N ALA A 19 8.01 2.58 1.97
CA ALA A 19 9.14 3.16 1.26
C ALA A 19 9.97 2.09 0.54
N GLU A 20 10.32 1.01 1.22
CA GLU A 20 11.05 -0.14 0.64
C GLU A 20 10.32 -0.73 -0.57
N LEU A 21 9.00 -0.95 -0.45
CA LEU A 21 8.19 -1.51 -1.51
C LEU A 21 8.10 -0.57 -2.72
N HIS A 22 7.98 0.74 -2.48
CA HIS A 22 7.97 1.75 -3.54
C HIS A 22 9.32 1.86 -4.25
N GLU A 23 10.43 1.88 -3.49
CA GLU A 23 11.78 1.90 -4.05
C GLU A 23 12.03 0.67 -4.92
N ARG A 24 11.61 -0.51 -4.46
CA ARG A 24 11.69 -1.75 -5.23
C ARG A 24 10.90 -1.65 -6.54
N ALA A 25 9.65 -1.19 -6.48
CA ALA A 25 8.79 -1.09 -7.66
C ALA A 25 9.34 -0.12 -8.71
N THR A 26 9.76 1.08 -8.27
CA THR A 26 10.35 2.11 -9.14
C THR A 26 11.71 1.67 -9.72
N SER A 27 12.54 1.01 -8.92
CA SER A 27 13.82 0.43 -9.37
C SER A 27 13.61 -0.65 -10.44
N ALA A 28 12.67 -1.57 -10.21
CA ALA A 28 12.33 -2.62 -11.16
C ALA A 28 11.81 -2.05 -12.49
N LEU A 29 10.92 -1.05 -12.42
CA LEU A 29 10.41 -0.36 -13.61
C LEU A 29 11.51 0.38 -14.37
N SER A 30 12.39 1.10 -13.67
CA SER A 30 13.52 1.82 -14.27
C SER A 30 14.48 0.87 -14.99
N GLN A 31 14.79 -0.28 -14.37
CA GLN A 31 15.62 -1.32 -14.99
C GLN A 31 14.96 -1.92 -16.23
N ALA A 32 13.67 -2.26 -16.15
CA ALA A 32 12.92 -2.78 -17.28
C ALA A 32 12.86 -1.80 -18.44
N LEU A 33 12.63 -0.51 -18.15
CA LEU A 33 12.62 0.55 -19.16
C LEU A 33 13.98 0.69 -19.84
N LYS A 34 15.09 0.68 -19.07
CA LYS A 34 16.44 0.74 -19.64
C LYS A 34 16.72 -0.42 -20.60
N ARG A 35 16.34 -1.65 -20.25
CA ARG A 35 16.48 -2.83 -21.12
C ARG A 35 15.62 -2.71 -22.38
N TYR A 36 14.37 -2.26 -22.25
CA TYR A 36 13.50 -2.07 -23.40
C TYR A 36 14.05 -1.01 -24.38
N LEU A 37 14.54 0.11 -23.87
CA LEU A 37 15.11 1.17 -24.70
C LEU A 37 16.37 0.72 -25.45
N LYS A 38 17.17 -0.16 -24.84
CA LYS A 38 18.42 -0.67 -25.42
C LYS A 38 18.19 -1.84 -26.37
N ASP A 39 17.48 -2.87 -25.91
CA ASP A 39 17.43 -4.19 -26.52
C ASP A 39 16.04 -4.55 -27.07
N ARG A 40 15.05 -3.64 -26.92
CA ARG A 40 13.63 -3.85 -27.29
C ARG A 40 12.99 -5.07 -26.62
N VAL A 41 13.56 -5.53 -25.50
CA VAL A 41 13.00 -6.61 -24.69
C VAL A 41 11.90 -6.05 -23.80
N GLU A 42 10.67 -6.48 -24.05
CA GLU A 42 9.51 -6.12 -23.23
C GLU A 42 9.53 -6.85 -21.88
N PRO A 43 9.13 -6.20 -20.77
CA PRO A 43 9.01 -6.86 -19.49
C PRO A 43 7.90 -7.91 -19.50
N THR A 44 8.21 -9.07 -18.92
CA THR A 44 7.27 -10.18 -18.76
C THR A 44 6.06 -9.77 -17.89
N ALA A 45 5.00 -10.58 -17.91
CA ALA A 45 3.84 -10.34 -17.04
C ALA A 45 4.21 -10.36 -15.55
N GLU A 46 5.16 -11.23 -15.17
CA GLU A 46 5.64 -11.35 -13.79
C GLU A 46 6.48 -10.15 -13.35
N GLU A 47 7.28 -9.57 -14.25
CA GLU A 47 8.00 -8.33 -13.98
C GLU A 47 7.05 -7.15 -13.88
N ARG A 48 6.06 -7.07 -14.79
CA ARG A 48 5.03 -6.02 -14.77
C ARG A 48 4.23 -6.00 -13.48
N ALA A 49 3.95 -7.17 -12.90
CA ALA A 49 3.29 -7.28 -11.60
C ALA A 49 4.12 -6.68 -10.43
N GLN A 50 5.40 -6.39 -10.63
CA GLN A 50 6.26 -5.74 -9.63
C GLN A 50 6.24 -4.21 -9.76
N PHE A 51 5.68 -3.65 -10.83
CA PHE A 51 5.61 -2.20 -11.08
C PHE A 51 4.37 -1.58 -10.43
N SER A 52 4.04 -2.02 -9.21
CA SER A 52 2.83 -1.62 -8.51
C SER A 52 3.17 -0.76 -7.30
N TYR A 53 2.30 0.22 -7.01
CA TYR A 53 2.41 1.00 -5.79
C TYR A 53 2.18 0.13 -4.55
N PRO A 54 2.84 0.44 -3.43
CA PRO A 54 2.55 -0.22 -2.16
C PRO A 54 1.17 0.19 -1.63
N GLN A 55 0.53 -0.71 -0.89
CA GLN A 55 -0.79 -0.48 -0.29
C GLN A 55 -0.71 -0.65 1.22
N LEU A 56 -1.34 0.26 1.97
CA LEU A 56 -1.56 0.15 3.41
C LEU A 56 -3.04 -0.16 3.68
N ARG A 57 -3.31 -1.08 4.61
CA ARG A 57 -4.66 -1.39 5.07
C ARG A 57 -4.79 -1.04 6.54
N VAL A 58 -5.78 -0.21 6.85
CA VAL A 58 -6.11 0.19 8.22
C VAL A 58 -7.42 -0.47 8.62
N THR A 59 -7.42 -1.21 9.72
CA THR A 59 -8.62 -1.85 10.27
C THR A 59 -9.35 -0.91 11.23
N GLN A 60 -10.67 -1.05 11.34
CA GLN A 60 -11.52 -0.27 12.27
C GLN A 60 -11.41 1.27 12.12
N PRO A 61 -11.49 1.83 10.90
CA PRO A 61 -11.29 3.28 10.69
C PRO A 61 -12.29 4.16 11.45
N LYS A 62 -13.47 3.65 11.80
CA LYS A 62 -14.46 4.39 12.62
C LYS A 62 -14.00 4.56 14.07
N ALA A 63 -13.40 3.53 14.67
CA ALA A 63 -12.94 3.58 16.05
C ALA A 63 -11.80 4.61 16.22
N PHE A 64 -10.92 4.69 15.22
CA PHE A 64 -9.76 5.59 15.22
C PHE A 64 -9.98 6.88 14.42
N LYS A 65 -11.24 7.22 14.09
CA LYS A 65 -11.58 8.35 13.19
C LYS A 65 -10.88 9.64 13.56
N LYS A 66 -10.88 10.01 14.84
CA LYS A 66 -10.28 11.26 15.32
C LYS A 66 -8.78 11.31 15.03
N TYR A 67 -8.05 10.25 15.39
CA TYR A 67 -6.61 10.13 15.14
C TYR A 67 -6.29 10.13 13.65
N LEU A 68 -7.05 9.39 12.84
CA LEU A 68 -6.83 9.36 11.39
C LEU A 68 -7.04 10.74 10.76
N LEU A 69 -8.03 11.51 11.20
CA LEU A 69 -8.24 12.88 10.72
C LEU A 69 -7.09 13.80 11.13
N GLU A 70 -6.64 13.73 12.38
CA GLU A 70 -5.52 14.55 12.87
C GLU A 70 -4.23 14.30 12.11
N GLN A 71 -4.03 13.09 11.56
CA GLN A 71 -2.82 12.76 10.78
C GLN A 71 -3.01 12.99 9.28
N LEU A 72 -4.17 12.63 8.70
CA LEU A 72 -4.39 12.74 7.25
C LEU A 72 -4.66 14.19 6.80
N VAL A 73 -5.29 15.02 7.64
CA VAL A 73 -5.59 16.41 7.26
C VAL A 73 -4.31 17.20 6.97
N PRO A 74 -3.29 17.25 7.86
CA PRO A 74 -2.03 17.93 7.56
C PRO A 74 -1.34 17.38 6.31
N LEU A 75 -1.30 16.04 6.16
CA LEU A 75 -0.68 15.38 5.01
C LEU A 75 -1.33 15.80 3.69
N MET A 76 -2.65 15.89 3.64
CA MET A 76 -3.39 16.24 2.42
C MET A 76 -3.44 17.75 2.17
N SER A 77 -3.33 18.58 3.21
CA SER A 77 -3.32 20.04 3.07
C SER A 77 -1.95 20.57 2.67
N ASP A 78 -0.87 20.00 3.22
CA ASP A 78 0.47 20.56 3.07
C ASP A 78 1.29 19.86 1.98
N PHE A 79 0.88 18.65 1.56
CA PHE A 79 1.58 17.86 0.54
C PHE A 79 0.63 17.36 -0.55
N THR A 80 1.17 17.13 -1.74
CA THR A 80 0.43 16.54 -2.87
C THR A 80 0.30 15.02 -2.71
N VAL A 81 -0.36 14.59 -1.63
CA VAL A 81 -0.68 13.18 -1.40
C VAL A 81 -2.06 12.87 -1.99
N THR A 82 -2.11 11.91 -2.91
CA THR A 82 -3.38 11.37 -3.41
C THR A 82 -3.83 10.22 -2.53
N VAL A 83 -5.00 10.34 -1.92
CA VAL A 83 -5.61 9.27 -1.11
C VAL A 83 -6.77 8.67 -1.89
N GLU A 84 -6.62 7.43 -2.34
CA GLU A 84 -7.66 6.68 -3.06
C GLU A 84 -8.31 5.65 -2.13
N VAL A 85 -9.65 5.56 -2.17
CA VAL A 85 -10.43 4.63 -1.35
C VAL A 85 -11.34 3.80 -2.26
N GLY A 86 -11.24 2.47 -2.17
CA GLY A 86 -12.03 1.52 -2.94
C GLY A 86 -12.38 0.28 -2.13
N MET A 87 -13.29 -0.55 -2.64
CA MET A 87 -13.57 -1.85 -2.02
C MET A 87 -12.32 -2.72 -2.11
N SER A 88 -11.87 -3.24 -0.96
CA SER A 88 -10.79 -4.22 -0.93
C SER A 88 -11.33 -5.56 -1.43
N GLU A 89 -10.52 -6.29 -2.21
CA GLU A 89 -10.80 -7.70 -2.57
C GLU A 89 -10.67 -8.65 -1.37
N GLN A 90 -10.20 -8.15 -0.22
CA GLN A 90 -10.09 -8.93 1.01
C GLN A 90 -11.34 -8.79 1.88
N SER A 91 -12.04 -9.90 2.10
CA SER A 91 -13.18 -9.99 3.01
C SER A 91 -12.80 -9.64 4.44
N ILE A 92 -13.66 -8.90 5.14
CA ILE A 92 -13.53 -8.64 6.58
C ILE A 92 -13.88 -9.94 7.33
N PRO A 93 -13.00 -10.48 8.19
CA PRO A 93 -13.32 -11.69 8.95
C PRO A 93 -14.50 -11.47 9.91
N TYR A 94 -15.43 -12.43 9.96
CA TYR A 94 -16.60 -12.46 10.86
C TYR A 94 -16.30 -12.18 12.36
N PRO A 95 -15.14 -12.57 12.94
CA PRO A 95 -14.84 -12.32 14.36
C PRO A 95 -14.82 -10.83 14.76
N TYR A 96 -14.72 -9.90 13.81
CA TYR A 96 -14.71 -8.45 14.11
C TYR A 96 -16.11 -7.80 14.09
N VAL A 97 -17.17 -8.58 13.83
CA VAL A 97 -18.56 -8.09 13.70
C VAL A 97 -19.45 -8.56 14.86
N VAL A 98 -18.97 -9.53 15.64
CA VAL A 98 -19.58 -9.84 16.92
C VAL A 98 -19.20 -8.74 17.91
N GLU A 99 -20.12 -7.81 18.13
CA GLU A 99 -20.16 -7.13 19.42
C GLU A 99 -20.03 -8.20 20.49
N GLN A 100 -19.13 -7.99 21.43
CA GLN A 100 -19.03 -8.79 22.66
C GLN A 100 -20.33 -8.53 23.44
N GLY A 101 -21.40 -9.21 23.03
CA GLY A 101 -22.72 -9.17 23.62
C GLY A 101 -22.83 -10.24 24.68
N ASP A 102 -22.82 -9.77 25.92
CA ASP A 102 -23.08 -10.43 27.22
C ASP A 102 -22.28 -11.71 27.57
#